data_AF-A0A1G2P6D0-F1
#
_entry.id   AF-A0A1G2P6D0-F1
#
_cell.length_a   1.000
_cell.length_b   1.000
_cell.length_c   1.000
_cell.angle_alpha   90.00
_cell.angle_beta   90.00
_cell.angle_gamma   90.00
#
_symmetry.space_group_name_H-M   'P 1'
#
loop_
_entity.id
_entity.type
_entity.pdbx_description
1 polymer ?
#
loop_
_entity_poly.entity_id
_entity_poly.type
_entity_poly.pdbx_seq_one_letter_code
_entity_poly.pdbx_strand_id
1 'polypeptide(L)'
;MNNLKKRKRNRFERLNFLMLQTEKWLGVNNERRVVAAFNEEYPWENKISWLKEVRKATPKEDSEGIDVVFATDVGDIGLQVKSSENARERFVNRQVNGEIDPNIIPVFVSPSYTADDICRIVMSLIAVERKRQMAGSLRHC
;
A
#
# COMPACT_ATOMS: atom_id res chain seq x y z
N MET A 1 -12.66 45.75 1.52
CA MET A 1 -12.64 44.29 1.82
C MET A 1 -11.38 43.93 2.59
N ASN A 2 -11.54 43.42 3.82
CA ASN A 2 -10.52 43.35 4.88
C ASN A 2 -9.24 42.57 4.54
N ASN A 3 -8.09 43.26 4.56
CA ASN A 3 -6.74 42.68 4.48
C ASN A 3 -6.49 41.54 5.50
N LEU A 4 -7.17 41.58 6.65
CA LEU A 4 -7.16 40.52 7.67
C LEU A 4 -7.82 39.21 7.19
N LYS A 5 -8.93 39.28 6.45
CA LYS A 5 -9.59 38.08 5.90
C LYS A 5 -8.74 37.44 4.80
N LYS A 6 -8.10 38.26 3.95
CA LYS A 6 -7.17 37.81 2.90
C LYS A 6 -5.92 37.13 3.49
N ARG A 7 -5.31 37.70 4.54
CA ARG A 7 -4.17 37.08 5.24
C ARG A 7 -4.51 35.75 5.91
N LYS A 8 -5.66 35.64 6.57
CA LYS A 8 -6.13 34.38 7.18
C LYS A 8 -6.34 33.28 6.12
N ARG A 9 -6.97 33.63 4.99
CA ARG A 9 -7.18 32.71 3.86
C ARG A 9 -5.86 32.21 3.28
N ASN A 10 -4.92 33.10 2.96
CA ASN A 10 -3.61 32.70 2.43
C ASN A 10 -2.82 31.81 3.41
N ARG A 11 -2.92 32.06 4.72
CA ARG A 11 -2.29 31.21 5.75
C ARG A 11 -2.92 29.82 5.79
N PHE A 12 -4.24 29.73 5.67
CA PHE A 12 -4.96 28.45 5.64
C PHE A 12 -4.61 27.63 4.39
N GLU A 13 -4.61 28.27 3.22
CA GLU A 13 -4.21 27.63 1.95
C GLU A 13 -2.76 27.10 2.01
N ARG A 14 -1.83 27.88 2.58
CA ARG A 14 -0.44 27.43 2.81
C ARG A 14 -0.35 26.24 3.78
N LEU A 15 -1.10 26.26 4.88
CA LEU A 15 -1.10 25.16 5.85
C LEU A 15 -1.66 23.87 5.23
N ASN A 16 -2.76 23.96 4.49
CA ASN A 16 -3.31 22.81 3.76
C ASN A 16 -2.34 22.28 2.71
N PHE A 17 -1.67 23.16 1.95
CA PHE A 17 -0.66 22.74 0.99
C PHE A 17 0.48 21.97 1.69
N LEU A 18 1.01 22.50 2.79
CA LEU A 18 2.07 21.84 3.55
C LEU A 18 1.60 20.47 4.09
N MET A 19 0.39 20.38 4.63
CA MET A 19 -0.19 19.12 5.10
C MET A 19 -0.31 18.09 3.97
N LEU A 20 -0.84 18.48 2.80
CA LEU A 20 -0.96 17.59 1.65
C LEU A 20 0.40 17.10 1.14
N GLN A 21 1.42 17.97 1.13
CA GLN A 21 2.78 17.56 0.79
C GLN A 21 3.35 16.58 1.80
N THR A 22 3.12 16.80 3.10
CA THR A 22 3.56 15.88 4.16
C THR A 22 2.87 14.53 4.05
N GLU A 23 1.55 14.48 3.84
CA GLU A 23 0.80 13.23 3.65
C GLU A 23 1.28 12.46 2.43
N LYS A 24 1.51 13.14 1.31
CA LYS A 24 2.08 12.53 0.10
C LYS A 24 3.48 11.98 0.35
N TRP A 25 4.31 12.72 1.06
CA TRP A 25 5.67 12.30 1.41
C TRP A 25 5.65 11.07 2.33
N LEU A 26 4.74 11.02 3.30
CA LEU A 26 4.52 9.87 4.17
C LEU A 26 4.05 8.64 3.41
N GLY A 27 3.14 8.79 2.45
CA GLY A 27 2.71 7.72 1.55
C GLY A 27 3.88 7.13 0.77
N VAL A 28 4.57 7.97 0.01
CA VAL A 28 5.75 7.56 -0.79
C VAL A 28 6.84 6.93 0.08
N ASN A 29 7.03 7.42 1.30
CA ASN A 29 8.02 6.87 2.23
C ASN A 29 7.59 5.48 2.74
N ASN A 30 6.32 5.27 3.05
CA ASN A 30 5.82 3.98 3.49
C ASN A 30 5.88 2.92 2.38
N GLU A 31 5.55 3.28 1.13
CA GLU A 31 5.70 2.40 -0.03
C GLU A 31 7.15 1.95 -0.20
N ARG A 32 8.08 2.92 -0.13
CA ARG A 32 9.52 2.65 -0.20
C ARG A 32 9.98 1.75 0.93
N ARG A 33 9.48 1.95 2.15
CA ARG A 33 9.80 1.09 3.31
C ARG A 33 9.35 -0.35 3.10
N VAL A 34 8.19 -0.58 2.48
CA VAL A 34 7.75 -1.95 2.14
C VAL A 34 8.71 -2.57 1.13
N VAL A 35 9.00 -1.90 0.02
CA VAL A 35 9.91 -2.44 -1.01
C VAL A 35 11.33 -2.69 -0.45
N ALA A 36 11.87 -1.74 0.32
CA ALA A 36 13.19 -1.86 0.93
C ALA A 36 13.24 -3.00 1.97
N ALA A 37 12.20 -3.17 2.79
CA ALA A 37 12.15 -4.25 3.77
C ALA A 37 12.30 -5.63 3.10
N PHE A 38 11.68 -5.84 1.94
CA PHE A 38 11.76 -7.10 1.20
C PHE A 38 13.04 -7.25 0.36
N ASN A 39 13.54 -6.19 -0.27
CA ASN A 39 14.65 -6.31 -1.21
C ASN A 39 16.03 -6.09 -0.57
N GLU A 40 16.12 -5.32 0.51
CA GLU A 40 17.39 -4.93 1.13
C GLU A 40 17.59 -5.60 2.50
N GLU A 41 16.57 -5.55 3.36
CA GLU A 41 16.71 -5.95 4.76
C GLU A 41 16.33 -7.42 5.01
N TYR A 42 15.42 -7.98 4.20
CA TYR A 42 14.97 -9.37 4.30
C TYR A 42 14.88 -10.03 2.91
N PRO A 43 16.02 -10.36 2.27
CA PRO A 43 16.03 -10.90 0.92
C PRO A 43 15.24 -12.21 0.86
N TRP A 44 14.03 -12.13 0.33
CA TRP A 44 13.06 -13.22 0.20
C TRP A 44 13.49 -14.25 -0.84
N GLU A 45 14.37 -13.86 -1.77
CA GLU A 45 14.83 -14.66 -2.91
C GLU A 45 15.35 -16.05 -2.50
N ASN A 46 16.00 -16.16 -1.34
CA ASN A 46 16.54 -17.42 -0.83
C ASN A 46 15.64 -18.13 0.20
N LYS A 47 14.53 -17.50 0.60
CA LYS A 47 13.64 -17.98 1.68
C LYS A 47 12.25 -18.35 1.18
N ILE A 48 11.79 -17.78 0.06
CA ILE A 48 10.41 -17.83 -0.39
C ILE A 48 10.39 -18.09 -1.90
N SER A 49 10.44 -19.37 -2.28
CA SER A 49 10.58 -19.81 -3.68
C SER A 49 9.43 -19.41 -4.60
N TRP A 50 8.25 -19.10 -4.05
CA TRP A 50 7.07 -18.71 -4.83
C TRP A 50 6.95 -17.21 -5.07
N LEU A 51 7.73 -16.39 -4.36
CA LEU A 51 7.80 -14.95 -4.57
C LEU A 51 8.91 -14.67 -5.58
N LYS A 52 8.63 -13.87 -6.61
CA LYS A 52 9.54 -13.60 -7.73
C LYS A 52 10.06 -12.17 -7.77
N GLU A 53 9.28 -11.22 -7.27
CA GLU A 53 9.65 -9.81 -7.22
C GLU A 53 8.78 -9.07 -6.21
N VAL A 54 9.36 -8.07 -5.55
CA VAL A 54 8.62 -7.03 -4.83
C VAL A 54 9.02 -5.68 -5.39
N ARG A 55 8.06 -4.95 -5.97
CA ARG A 55 8.32 -3.67 -6.63
C ARG A 55 7.25 -2.64 -6.34
N LYS A 56 7.58 -1.37 -6.60
CA LYS A 56 6.58 -0.32 -6.66
C LYS A 56 5.60 -0.55 -7.82
N ALA A 57 4.37 -0.08 -7.63
CA ALA A 57 3.41 0.01 -8.72
C ALA A 57 3.93 0.94 -9.84
N THR A 58 3.61 0.55 -11.07
CA THR A 58 3.73 1.38 -12.26
C THR A 58 2.64 2.45 -12.26
N PRO A 59 2.75 3.52 -13.07
CA PRO A 59 1.71 4.56 -13.12
C PRO A 59 0.31 4.05 -13.45
N LYS A 60 0.20 2.95 -14.22
CA LYS A 60 -1.08 2.32 -14.53
C LYS A 60 -1.67 1.64 -13.30
N GLU A 61 -0.88 0.82 -12.61
CA GLU A 61 -1.30 0.12 -11.38
C GLU A 61 -1.61 1.10 -10.25
N ASP A 62 -0.87 2.20 -10.13
CA ASP A 62 -1.12 3.29 -9.18
C ASP A 62 -2.49 3.94 -9.43
N SER A 63 -2.87 4.14 -10.70
CA SER A 63 -4.20 4.63 -11.07
C SER A 63 -5.33 3.65 -10.73
N GLU A 64 -5.01 2.37 -10.58
CA GLU A 64 -5.92 1.30 -10.15
C GLU A 64 -5.96 1.17 -8.60
N GLY A 65 -5.14 1.94 -7.88
CA GLY A 65 -5.07 1.93 -6.41
C GLY A 65 -4.11 0.89 -5.83
N ILE A 66 -3.09 0.49 -6.59
CA ILE A 66 -2.02 -0.39 -6.12
C ILE A 66 -0.79 0.45 -5.84
N ASP A 67 -0.18 0.29 -4.67
CA ASP A 67 1.06 0.99 -4.33
C ASP A 67 2.31 0.11 -4.53
N VAL A 68 2.17 -1.18 -4.19
CA VAL A 68 3.25 -2.19 -4.24
C VAL A 68 2.71 -3.46 -4.87
N VAL A 69 3.52 -4.09 -5.72
CA VAL A 69 3.20 -5.35 -6.38
C VAL A 69 4.13 -6.45 -5.88
N PHE A 70 3.52 -7.57 -5.50
CA PHE A 70 4.22 -8.83 -5.20
C PHE A 70 3.99 -9.77 -6.37
N ALA A 71 5.00 -9.94 -7.23
CA ALA A 71 4.93 -10.88 -8.34
C ALA A 71 5.16 -12.30 -7.81
N THR A 72 4.20 -13.20 -8.00
CA THR A 72 4.26 -14.57 -7.47
C THR A 72 4.23 -15.64 -8.57
N ASP A 73 4.28 -16.90 -8.18
CA ASP A 73 4.08 -18.05 -9.07
C ASP A 73 2.63 -18.21 -9.57
N VAL A 74 1.66 -17.58 -8.91
CA VAL A 74 0.22 -17.70 -9.26
C VAL A 74 -0.37 -16.41 -9.86
N GLY A 75 0.46 -15.38 -10.03
CA GLY A 75 0.06 -14.06 -10.52
C GLY A 75 0.56 -12.93 -9.64
N ASP A 76 0.19 -11.71 -10.00
CA ASP A 76 0.55 -10.51 -9.27
C ASP A 76 -0.46 -10.24 -8.15
N ILE A 77 0.04 -9.97 -6.95
CA ILE A 77 -0.78 -9.56 -5.80
C ILE A 77 -0.52 -8.08 -5.52
N GLY A 78 -1.56 -7.27 -5.70
CA GLY A 78 -1.53 -5.84 -5.44
C GLY A 78 -1.72 -5.51 -3.96
N LEU A 79 -0.89 -4.62 -3.44
CA LEU A 79 -0.94 -4.12 -2.07
C LEU A 79 -1.15 -2.59 -2.10
N GLN A 80 -2.11 -2.11 -1.31
CA GLN A 80 -2.29 -0.70 -1.02
C GLN A 80 -1.83 -0.43 0.42
N VAL A 81 -0.87 0.47 0.58
CA VAL A 81 -0.31 0.89 1.86
C VAL A 81 -1.02 2.14 2.36
N LYS A 82 -1.55 2.09 3.58
CA LYS A 82 -2.19 3.21 4.26
C LYS A 82 -1.36 3.66 5.46
N SER A 83 -1.40 4.97 5.73
CA SER A 83 -0.69 5.62 6.82
C SER A 83 -1.45 5.60 8.16
N SER A 84 -2.69 5.08 8.18
CA SER A 84 -3.48 4.88 9.40
C SER A 84 -4.48 3.75 9.25
N GLU A 85 -4.89 3.17 10.40
CA GLU A 85 -5.92 2.14 10.48
C GLU A 85 -7.27 2.64 9.93
N ASN A 86 -7.69 3.85 10.34
CA ASN A 86 -8.92 4.47 9.82
C ASN A 86 -8.90 4.64 8.29
N ALA A 87 -7.74 4.92 7.70
CA ALA A 87 -7.61 4.99 6.24
C ALA A 87 -7.70 3.61 5.59
N ARG A 88 -7.18 2.56 6.24
CA ARG A 88 -7.32 1.16 5.81
C ARG A 88 -8.78 0.73 5.85
N GLU A 89 -9.49 0.99 6.95
CA GLU A 89 -10.92 0.65 7.09
C GLU A 89 -11.79 1.35 6.05
N ARG A 90 -11.55 2.64 5.79
CA ARG A 90 -12.26 3.35 4.71
C ARG A 90 -12.00 2.74 3.34
N PHE A 91 -10.78 2.25 3.09
CA PHE A 91 -10.47 1.56 1.83
C PHE A 91 -11.24 0.24 1.73
N VAL A 92 -11.28 -0.55 2.81
CA VAL A 92 -12.06 -1.80 2.87
C VAL A 92 -13.55 -1.52 2.63
N ASN A 93 -14.13 -0.48 3.23
CA ASN A 93 -15.53 -0.13 3.00
C ASN A 93 -15.81 0.21 1.52
N ARG A 94 -14.88 0.89 0.85
CA ARG A 94 -14.98 1.18 -0.59
C ARG A 94 -14.90 -0.09 -1.43
N GLN A 95 -14.11 -1.09 -1.03
CA GLN A 95 -14.09 -2.41 -1.66
C GLN A 95 -15.43 -3.14 -1.48
N VAL A 96 -16.01 -3.11 -0.27
CA VAL A 96 -17.33 -3.70 0.01
C VAL A 96 -18.43 -3.04 -0.83
N ASN A 97 -18.32 -1.73 -1.08
CA ASN A 97 -19.25 -0.98 -1.92
C ASN A 97 -19.01 -1.17 -3.44
N GLY A 98 -17.99 -1.94 -3.84
CA GLY A 98 -17.65 -2.16 -5.25
C GLY A 98 -16.98 -0.99 -5.95
N GLU A 99 -16.47 0.00 -5.21
CA GLU A 99 -15.77 1.17 -5.77
C GLU A 99 -14.30 0.88 -6.11
N ILE A 100 -13.72 -0.15 -5.49
CA ILE A 100 -12.32 -0.54 -5.60
C ILE A 100 -12.28 -2.06 -5.80
N ASP A 101 -11.31 -2.55 -6.57
CA ASP A 101 -11.07 -3.98 -6.75
C ASP A 101 -10.89 -4.67 -5.37
N PRO A 102 -11.72 -5.67 -5.03
CA PRO A 102 -11.61 -6.42 -3.78
C PRO A 102 -10.33 -7.26 -3.67
N ASN A 103 -9.58 -7.45 -4.75
CA ASN A 103 -8.33 -8.23 -4.75
C ASN A 103 -7.10 -7.41 -4.34
N ILE A 104 -7.20 -6.09 -4.26
CA ILE A 104 -6.11 -5.24 -3.75
C ILE A 104 -6.08 -5.37 -2.23
N ILE A 105 -4.95 -5.79 -1.64
CA ILE A 105 -4.83 -5.97 -0.20
C ILE A 105 -4.54 -4.62 0.47
N PRO A 106 -5.42 -4.08 1.34
CA PRO A 106 -5.10 -2.88 2.10
C PRO A 106 -4.33 -3.22 3.38
N VAL A 107 -3.17 -2.61 3.57
CA VAL A 107 -2.36 -2.76 4.80
C VAL A 107 -2.08 -1.41 5.44
N PHE A 108 -2.12 -1.36 6.77
CA PHE A 108 -1.61 -0.22 7.53
C PHE A 108 -0.14 -0.47 7.88
N VAL A 109 0.74 0.45 7.50
CA VAL A 109 2.16 0.41 7.89
C VAL A 109 2.44 1.59 8.82
N SER A 110 2.65 1.27 10.09
CA SER A 110 3.01 2.27 11.09
C SER A 110 4.38 2.87 10.80
N PRO A 111 4.58 4.17 11.03
CA PRO A 111 5.91 4.78 11.08
C PRO A 111 6.87 4.06 12.05
N SER A 112 6.34 3.42 13.10
CA SER A 112 7.13 2.73 14.12
C SER A 112 7.54 1.30 13.75
N TYR A 113 7.01 0.73 12.66
CA TYR A 113 7.33 -0.65 12.28
C TYR A 113 8.76 -0.78 11.78
N THR A 114 9.46 -1.81 12.25
CA THR A 114 10.75 -2.22 11.70
C THR A 114 10.55 -2.91 10.35
N ALA A 115 11.63 -3.15 9.60
CA ALA A 115 11.53 -3.96 8.39
C ALA A 115 11.05 -5.39 8.68
N ASP A 116 11.48 -5.99 9.80
CA ASP A 116 11.00 -7.31 10.23
C ASP A 116 9.48 -7.31 10.50
N ASP A 117 8.97 -6.27 11.18
CA ASP A 117 7.53 -6.11 11.39
C ASP A 117 6.77 -6.01 10.07
N ILE A 118 7.27 -5.18 9.14
CA ILE A 118 6.69 -5.02 7.81
C ILE A 118 6.67 -6.35 7.07
N CYS A 119 7.81 -7.04 7.00
CA CYS A 119 7.92 -8.32 6.32
C CYS A 119 6.99 -9.36 6.93
N ARG A 120 6.97 -9.51 8.25
CA ARG A 120 6.12 -10.46 8.96
C ARG A 120 4.63 -10.22 8.69
N ILE A 121 4.17 -8.97 8.80
CA ILE A 121 2.76 -8.60 8.62
C ILE A 121 2.36 -8.74 7.16
N VAL A 122 3.10 -8.09 6.26
CA VAL A 122 2.77 -8.06 4.82
C VAL A 122 2.88 -9.47 4.22
N MET A 123 3.94 -10.22 4.52
CA MET A 123 4.11 -11.57 3.99
C MET A 123 2.99 -12.51 4.43
N SER A 124 2.51 -12.38 5.67
CA SER A 124 1.37 -13.19 6.15
C SER A 124 0.11 -12.93 5.32
N LEU A 125 -0.16 -11.67 4.97
CA LEU A 125 -1.30 -11.30 4.12
C LEU A 125 -1.14 -11.81 2.68
N ILE A 126 0.04 -11.59 2.08
CA ILE A 126 0.36 -12.03 0.72
C ILE A 126 0.28 -13.55 0.61
N ALA A 127 0.78 -14.29 1.60
CA ALA A 127 0.72 -15.75 1.62
C ALA A 127 -0.72 -16.29 1.71
N VAL A 128 -1.60 -15.61 2.45
CA VAL A 128 -3.04 -15.96 2.51
C VAL A 128 -3.71 -15.71 1.15
N GLU A 129 -3.44 -14.56 0.53
CA GLU A 129 -4.01 -14.23 -0.77
C GLU A 129 -3.52 -15.17 -1.87
N ARG A 130 -2.23 -15.50 -1.89
CA ARG A 130 -1.67 -16.53 -2.79
C ARG A 130 -2.41 -17.85 -2.66
N LYS A 131 -2.66 -18.33 -1.43
CA LYS A 131 -3.41 -19.57 -1.19
C LYS A 131 -4.84 -19.49 -1.73
N ARG A 132 -5.49 -18.33 -1.59
CA ARG A 132 -6.84 -18.08 -2.16
C ARG A 132 -6.81 -18.20 -3.68
N GLN A 133 -5.85 -17.53 -4.34
CA GLN A 133 -5.71 -17.57 -5.80
C GLN A 133 -5.41 -18.99 -6.31
N MET A 134 -4.48 -19.71 -5.68
CA MET A 134 -4.22 -21.12 -5.99
C MET A 134 -5.49 -21.99 -5.93
N ALA A 135 -6.28 -21.84 -4.87
CA ALA A 135 -7.53 -22.60 -4.71
C ALA A 135 -8.60 -22.20 -5.75
N GLY A 136 -8.62 -20.93 -6.17
CA GLY A 136 -9.48 -20.44 -7.25
C GLY A 136 -9.09 -21.03 -8.61
N SER A 137 -7.80 -21.01 -8.95
CA SER A 137 -7.28 -21.58 -10.20
C SER A 137 -7.55 -23.08 -10.31
N LEU A 138 -7.42 -23.83 -9.21
CA LEU A 138 -7.72 -25.28 -9.17
C LEU A 138 -9.20 -25.62 -9.38
N ARG A 139 -10.12 -24.67 -9.17
CA ARG A 139 -11.56 -24.85 -9.42
C ARG A 139 -11.96 -24.56 -10.86
N HIS A 140 -11.04 -24.08 -11.70
CA HIS A 140 -11.28 -23.76 -13.11
C HIS A 140 -10.53 -24.71 -14.06
N CYS A 141 -9.90 -25.77 -13.51
CA CYS A 141 -9.32 -26.87 -14.26
C CYS A 141 -10.27 -28.07 -14.30
#